data_AF-A0A356B2J4-F1
#
_entry.id   AF-A0A356B2J4-F1
#
_cell.length_a   1.000
_cell.length_b   1.000
_cell.length_c   1.000
_cell.angle_alpha   90.00
_cell.angle_beta   90.00
_cell.angle_gamma   90.00
#
_symmetry.space_group_name_H-M   'P 1'
#
loop_
_entity.id
_entity.type
_entity.pdbx_description
1 polymer ?
#
loop_
_entity_poly.entity_id
_entity_poly.type
_entity_poly.pdbx_seq_one_letter_code
_entity_poly.pdbx_strand_id
1 'polypeptide(L)'
;MKEILVEARLYAELRKKLDIASLSKIDKGWSKDIKYCVITESGTKYLLRISPTEQYRRKKDQFGLMQQVADLGVPMCQPIKFGTCCEGVYSLQSWIEGVDAEEIIPGMTDIEQYDLGLEAGRILQKIHSIPAPDIQEDWEIRFNRKMDRKIQMYTDCPIKYEKGEAFIEYINANRHLLNNRPQCYQHG
;
A
#
# COMPACT_ATOMS: atom_id res chain seq x y z
N MET A 1 9.47 23.03 -19.46
CA MET A 1 9.24 22.62 -20.87
C MET A 1 9.18 21.09 -21.02
N LYS A 2 10.17 20.34 -20.52
CA LYS A 2 10.22 18.86 -20.63
C LYS A 2 9.05 18.14 -19.91
N GLU A 3 8.67 18.64 -18.74
CA GLU A 3 7.59 18.07 -17.89
C GLU A 3 6.19 18.28 -18.49
N ILE A 4 5.91 19.47 -19.03
CA ILE A 4 4.65 19.78 -19.75
C ILE A 4 4.48 18.89 -20.99
N LEU A 5 5.56 18.61 -21.71
CA LEU A 5 5.55 17.71 -22.88
C LEU A 5 5.29 16.25 -22.49
N VAL A 6 5.77 15.83 -21.33
CA VAL A 6 5.56 14.49 -20.77
C VAL A 6 4.10 14.30 -20.35
N GLU A 7 3.53 15.25 -19.60
CA GLU A 7 2.13 15.20 -19.20
C GLU A 7 1.18 15.20 -20.41
N ALA A 8 1.46 16.00 -21.44
CA ALA A 8 0.65 16.03 -22.65
C ALA A 8 0.68 14.69 -23.42
N ARG A 9 1.84 14.01 -23.49
CA ARG A 9 1.98 12.70 -24.14
C ARG A 9 1.27 11.61 -23.36
N LEU A 10 1.47 11.58 -22.05
CA LEU A 10 0.81 10.66 -21.15
C LEU A 10 -0.72 10.82 -21.23
N TYR A 11 -1.22 12.06 -21.20
CA TYR A 11 -2.63 12.35 -21.33
C TYR A 11 -3.20 11.89 -22.67
N ALA A 12 -2.51 12.18 -23.78
CA ALA A 12 -2.95 11.75 -25.11
C ALA A 12 -3.00 10.22 -25.25
N GLU A 13 -2.05 9.50 -24.66
CA GLU A 13 -2.03 8.05 -24.66
C GLU A 13 -3.15 7.46 -23.79
N LEU A 14 -3.22 7.89 -22.53
CA LEU A 14 -4.18 7.34 -21.57
C LEU A 14 -5.62 7.69 -21.91
N ARG A 15 -5.86 8.89 -22.49
CA ARG A 15 -7.18 9.28 -22.97
C ARG A 15 -7.76 8.30 -23.97
N LYS A 16 -6.94 7.78 -24.89
CA LYS A 16 -7.38 6.76 -25.85
C LYS A 16 -7.55 5.36 -25.23
N LYS A 17 -6.76 5.04 -24.21
CA LYS A 17 -6.76 3.70 -23.58
C LYS A 17 -7.85 3.51 -22.53
N LEU A 18 -8.33 4.61 -21.94
CA LEU A 18 -9.18 4.64 -20.75
C LEU A 18 -10.38 5.60 -20.88
N ASP A 19 -10.65 6.15 -22.07
CA ASP A 19 -11.77 7.06 -22.35
C ASP A 19 -11.87 8.23 -21.36
N ILE A 20 -10.74 8.91 -21.14
CA ILE A 20 -10.60 9.96 -20.11
C ILE A 20 -11.22 11.29 -20.58
N ALA A 21 -12.15 11.81 -19.79
CA ALA A 21 -12.67 13.17 -19.93
C ALA A 21 -11.83 14.19 -19.15
N SER A 22 -11.40 13.85 -17.93
CA SER A 22 -10.54 14.70 -17.11
C SER A 22 -9.55 13.91 -16.26
N LEU A 23 -8.42 14.57 -15.95
CA LEU A 23 -7.34 14.02 -15.14
C LEU A 23 -6.88 15.09 -14.15
N SER A 24 -6.89 14.79 -12.85
CA SER A 24 -6.46 15.71 -11.79
C SER A 24 -5.40 15.05 -10.93
N LYS A 25 -4.24 15.71 -10.78
CA LYS A 25 -3.12 15.17 -10.00
C LYS A 25 -3.47 15.13 -8.51
N ILE A 26 -2.97 14.11 -7.82
CA ILE A 26 -3.11 13.95 -6.37
C ILE A 26 -1.71 14.06 -5.75
N ASP A 27 -1.45 15.17 -5.06
CA ASP A 27 -0.17 15.47 -4.41
C ASP A 27 -0.11 14.98 -2.95
N LYS A 28 -0.82 13.89 -2.62
CA LYS A 28 -0.85 13.27 -1.29
C LYS A 28 -0.16 11.89 -1.23
N GLY A 29 0.44 11.61 -0.07
CA GLY A 29 1.02 10.32 0.31
C GLY A 29 2.51 10.17 0.02
N TRP A 30 3.10 9.10 0.55
CA TRP A 30 4.57 8.92 0.64
C TRP A 30 5.21 8.13 -0.50
N SER A 31 4.40 7.63 -1.45
CA SER A 31 4.92 6.85 -2.57
C SER A 31 5.56 7.76 -3.62
N LYS A 32 6.63 7.28 -4.27
CA LYS A 32 7.15 7.88 -5.52
C LYS A 32 6.24 7.70 -6.74
N ASP A 33 5.08 7.05 -6.57
CA ASP A 33 4.10 6.91 -7.64
C ASP A 33 3.45 8.26 -7.94
N ILE A 34 3.25 8.55 -9.22
CA ILE A 34 2.41 9.66 -9.65
C ILE A 34 0.95 9.18 -9.58
N LYS A 35 0.08 9.99 -9.00
CA LYS A 35 -1.33 9.64 -8.78
C LYS A 35 -2.24 10.67 -9.42
N TYR A 36 -3.33 10.18 -10.00
CA TYR A 36 -4.37 11.01 -10.57
C TYR A 36 -5.76 10.50 -10.22
N CYS A 37 -6.69 11.41 -10.01
CA CYS A 37 -8.11 11.15 -10.17
C CYS A 37 -8.44 11.25 -11.67
N VAL A 38 -9.00 10.17 -12.22
CA VAL A 38 -9.46 10.08 -13.60
C VAL A 38 -10.97 10.13 -13.60
N ILE A 39 -11.57 10.95 -14.46
CA ILE A 39 -13.00 10.89 -14.77
C ILE A 39 -13.12 10.48 -16.23
N THR A 40 -13.86 9.40 -16.51
CA THR A 40 -14.13 8.95 -17.88
C THR A 40 -15.21 9.78 -18.56
N GLU A 41 -15.37 9.62 -19.87
CA GLU A 41 -16.47 10.23 -20.63
C GLU A 41 -17.86 9.83 -20.12
N SER A 42 -17.98 8.64 -19.52
CA SER A 42 -19.20 8.19 -18.83
C SER A 42 -19.41 8.81 -17.44
N GLY A 43 -18.49 9.65 -16.96
CA GLY A 43 -18.53 10.26 -15.63
C GLY A 43 -18.04 9.35 -14.50
N THR A 44 -17.50 8.17 -14.80
CA THR A 44 -16.99 7.24 -13.78
C THR A 44 -15.63 7.69 -13.26
N LYS A 45 -15.46 7.73 -11.93
CA LYS A 45 -14.21 8.10 -11.28
C LYS A 45 -13.31 6.90 -11.02
N TYR A 46 -12.01 7.08 -11.22
CA TYR A 46 -10.97 6.10 -10.93
C TYR A 46 -9.74 6.75 -10.28
N LEU A 47 -9.00 5.95 -9.52
CA LEU A 47 -7.65 6.27 -9.09
C LEU A 47 -6.65 5.64 -10.07
N LEU A 48 -5.87 6.48 -10.73
CA LEU A 48 -4.76 6.06 -11.57
C LEU A 48 -3.45 6.23 -10.82
N ARG A 49 -2.63 5.18 -10.79
CA ARG A 49 -1.27 5.20 -10.24
C ARG A 49 -0.28 4.85 -11.33
N ILE A 50 0.78 5.63 -11.46
CA ILE A 50 1.87 5.39 -12.40
C ILE A 50 3.16 5.23 -11.62
N SER A 51 3.88 4.15 -11.92
CA SER A 51 5.17 3.81 -11.33
C SER A 51 6.23 3.66 -12.42
N PRO A 52 7.50 3.92 -12.11
CA PRO A 52 8.61 3.67 -13.02
C PRO A 52 8.65 2.24 -13.56
N THR A 53 9.11 2.09 -14.82
CA THR A 53 9.15 0.81 -15.56
C THR A 53 9.89 -0.30 -14.83
N GLU A 54 10.97 0.01 -14.11
CA GLU A 54 11.76 -0.95 -13.35
C GLU A 54 10.95 -1.65 -12.24
N GLN A 55 9.81 -1.09 -11.85
CA GLN A 55 8.93 -1.66 -10.84
C GLN A 55 7.86 -2.60 -11.42
N TYR A 56 7.86 -2.89 -12.73
CA TYR A 56 6.80 -3.66 -13.39
C TYR A 56 6.44 -4.96 -12.68
N ARG A 57 7.44 -5.83 -12.41
CA ARG A 57 7.19 -7.14 -11.77
C ARG A 57 6.52 -6.96 -10.41
N ARG A 58 7.12 -6.12 -9.56
CA ARG A 58 6.59 -5.80 -8.22
C ARG A 58 5.17 -5.26 -8.26
N LYS A 59 4.86 -4.38 -9.21
CA LYS A 59 3.54 -3.76 -9.35
C LYS A 59 2.50 -4.74 -9.92
N LYS A 60 2.92 -5.65 -10.79
CA LYS A 60 2.07 -6.74 -11.28
C LYS A 60 1.70 -7.70 -10.14
N ASP A 61 2.67 -8.10 -9.33
CA ASP A 61 2.44 -8.95 -8.16
C ASP A 61 1.53 -8.25 -7.13
N GLN A 62 1.78 -6.96 -6.88
CA GLN A 62 0.92 -6.13 -6.03
C GLN A 62 -0.52 -6.06 -6.57
N PHE A 63 -0.70 -5.88 -7.88
CA PHE A 63 -2.02 -5.83 -8.50
C PHE A 63 -2.76 -7.17 -8.37
N GLY A 64 -2.05 -8.29 -8.53
CA GLY A 64 -2.62 -9.63 -8.31
C GLY A 64 -3.05 -9.87 -6.86
N LEU A 65 -2.26 -9.41 -5.88
CA LEU A 65 -2.64 -9.46 -4.47
C LEU A 65 -3.87 -8.58 -4.18
N MET A 66 -3.94 -7.40 -4.79
CA MET A 66 -5.14 -6.54 -4.68
C MET A 66 -6.39 -7.24 -5.20
N GLN A 67 -6.29 -8.04 -6.27
CA GLN A 67 -7.42 -8.82 -6.78
C GLN A 67 -7.88 -9.86 -5.77
N GLN A 68 -6.95 -10.64 -5.21
CA GLN A 68 -7.27 -11.62 -4.17
C GLN A 68 -7.93 -10.97 -2.95
N VAL A 69 -7.45 -9.81 -2.52
CA VAL A 69 -8.05 -9.09 -1.38
C VAL A 69 -9.44 -8.54 -1.74
N ALA A 70 -9.62 -8.02 -2.96
CA ALA A 70 -10.92 -7.56 -3.43
C ALA A 70 -11.96 -8.69 -3.46
N ASP A 71 -11.56 -9.91 -3.85
CA ASP A 71 -12.43 -11.09 -3.86
C ASP A 71 -12.92 -11.51 -2.46
N LEU A 72 -12.25 -11.05 -1.38
CA LEU A 72 -12.70 -11.24 0.01
C LEU A 72 -13.85 -10.29 0.41
N GLY A 73 -14.24 -9.36 -0.47
CA GLY A 73 -15.29 -8.39 -0.20
C GLY A 73 -14.94 -7.37 0.89
N VAL A 74 -13.65 -7.09 1.09
CA VAL A 74 -13.24 -5.98 1.97
C VAL A 74 -13.54 -4.64 1.29
N PRO A 75 -13.89 -3.59 2.03
CA PRO A 75 -14.21 -2.27 1.47
C PRO A 75 -12.94 -1.55 1.00
N MET A 76 -12.43 -1.95 -0.16
CA MET A 76 -11.22 -1.39 -0.78
C MET A 76 -11.46 -0.95 -2.23
N CYS A 77 -10.51 -0.20 -2.76
CA CYS A 77 -10.51 0.15 -4.17
C CYS A 77 -10.35 -1.11 -5.02
N GLN A 78 -11.21 -1.27 -6.01
CA GLN A 78 -11.23 -2.45 -6.88
C GLN A 78 -10.11 -2.33 -7.92
N PRO A 79 -9.27 -3.35 -8.12
CA PRO A 79 -8.24 -3.35 -9.16
C PRO A 79 -8.86 -3.52 -10.55
N ILE A 80 -8.99 -2.43 -11.31
CA ILE A 80 -9.73 -2.42 -12.58
C ILE A 80 -8.86 -2.83 -13.76
N LYS A 81 -7.67 -2.23 -13.89
CA LYS A 81 -6.80 -2.46 -15.04
C LYS A 81 -5.33 -2.26 -14.69
N PHE A 82 -4.48 -3.07 -15.28
CA PHE A 82 -3.03 -2.97 -15.15
C PHE A 82 -2.38 -2.96 -16.53
N GLY A 83 -1.35 -2.15 -16.72
CA GLY A 83 -0.67 -2.10 -18.01
C GLY A 83 0.54 -1.17 -18.01
N THR A 84 0.99 -0.82 -19.22
CA THR A 84 2.11 0.09 -19.43
C THR A 84 1.69 1.32 -20.26
N CYS A 85 2.39 2.42 -20.02
CA CYS A 85 2.31 3.68 -20.75
C CYS A 85 3.71 4.24 -20.99
N CYS A 86 3.80 5.39 -21.69
CA CYS A 86 5.07 6.04 -21.98
C CYS A 86 5.88 6.42 -20.73
N GLU A 87 5.20 6.62 -19.59
CA GLU A 87 5.82 6.97 -18.30
C GLU A 87 6.06 5.76 -17.38
N GLY A 88 5.77 4.54 -17.85
CA GLY A 88 6.09 3.30 -17.15
C GLY A 88 4.90 2.38 -17.00
N VAL A 89 4.56 2.04 -15.76
CA VAL A 89 3.57 1.02 -15.42
C VAL A 89 2.41 1.67 -14.72
N TYR A 90 1.19 1.40 -15.17
CA TYR A 90 -0.01 1.96 -14.56
C TYR A 90 -0.90 0.89 -13.92
N SER A 91 -1.56 1.30 -12.84
CA SER A 91 -2.69 0.59 -12.23
C SER A 91 -3.87 1.55 -12.16
N LEU A 92 -5.00 1.13 -12.71
CA LEU A 92 -6.29 1.80 -12.57
C LEU A 92 -7.11 1.07 -11.51
N GLN A 93 -7.68 1.84 -10.58
CA GLN A 93 -8.40 1.34 -9.42
C GLN A 93 -9.73 2.09 -9.30
N SER A 94 -10.78 1.46 -8.75
CA SER A 94 -12.03 2.18 -8.50
C SER A 94 -11.79 3.32 -7.52
N TRP A 95 -12.54 4.41 -7.68
CA TRP A 95 -12.54 5.49 -6.71
C TRP A 95 -13.34 5.07 -5.46
N ILE A 96 -12.86 5.42 -4.27
CA ILE A 96 -13.63 5.35 -3.04
C ILE A 96 -13.94 6.78 -2.63
N GLU A 97 -15.22 7.10 -2.49
CA GLU A 97 -15.63 8.35 -1.86
C GLU A 97 -15.45 8.23 -0.35
N GLY A 98 -14.81 9.22 0.26
CA GLY A 98 -14.51 9.21 1.68
C GLY A 98 -13.56 10.34 2.08
N VAL A 99 -13.21 10.35 3.35
CA VAL A 99 -12.27 11.30 3.98
C VAL A 99 -11.12 10.52 4.59
N ASP A 100 -9.94 11.14 4.66
CA ASP A 100 -8.77 10.50 5.25
C ASP A 100 -8.98 10.33 6.76
N ALA A 101 -8.75 9.12 7.26
CA ALA A 101 -8.89 8.79 8.66
C ALA A 101 -7.95 9.65 9.54
N GLU A 102 -6.75 9.98 9.05
CA GLU A 102 -5.79 10.84 9.76
C GLU A 102 -6.39 12.24 10.04
N GLU A 103 -7.23 12.74 9.15
CA GLU A 103 -7.82 14.09 9.26
C GLU A 103 -9.01 14.14 10.22
N ILE A 104 -9.81 13.06 10.29
CA ILE A 104 -11.09 13.08 11.02
C ILE A 104 -11.07 12.38 12.37
N ILE A 105 -10.27 11.32 12.54
CA ILE A 105 -10.24 10.53 13.78
C ILE A 105 -9.99 11.39 15.02
N PRO A 106 -9.06 12.37 15.03
CA PRO A 106 -8.79 13.19 16.21
C PRO A 106 -9.99 14.04 16.68
N GLY A 107 -10.95 14.32 15.80
CA GLY A 107 -12.15 15.09 16.11
C GLY A 107 -13.37 14.23 16.50
N MET A 108 -13.26 12.91 16.42
CA MET A 108 -14.33 11.97 16.74
C MET A 108 -14.36 11.63 18.23
N THR A 109 -15.51 11.18 18.71
CA THR A 109 -15.66 10.68 20.09
C THR A 109 -14.90 9.37 20.30
N ASP A 110 -14.57 9.06 21.55
CA ASP A 110 -13.88 7.80 21.91
C ASP A 110 -14.62 6.55 21.39
N ILE A 111 -15.95 6.58 21.40
CA ILE A 111 -16.80 5.47 20.92
C ILE A 111 -16.65 5.29 19.40
N GLU A 112 -16.72 6.38 18.63
CA GLU A 112 -16.57 6.33 17.17
C GLU A 112 -15.16 5.86 16.76
N GLN A 113 -14.12 6.36 17.45
CA GLN A 113 -12.75 5.91 17.21
C GLN A 113 -12.58 4.42 17.51
N TYR A 114 -13.17 3.94 18.60
CA TYR A 114 -13.16 2.53 18.97
C TYR A 114 -13.87 1.66 17.94
N ASP A 115 -15.06 2.07 17.49
CA ASP A 115 -15.85 1.33 16.49
C ASP A 115 -15.12 1.23 15.14
N LEU A 116 -14.47 2.32 14.70
CA LEU A 116 -13.61 2.31 13.52
C LEU A 116 -12.39 1.38 13.69
N GLY A 117 -11.78 1.38 14.88
CA GLY A 117 -10.67 0.47 15.20
C GLY A 117 -11.09 -1.00 15.15
N LEU A 118 -12.28 -1.34 15.69
CA LEU A 118 -12.84 -2.68 15.59
C LEU A 118 -13.07 -3.09 14.13
N GLU A 119 -13.63 -2.20 13.32
CA GLU A 119 -13.90 -2.51 11.92
C GLU A 119 -12.60 -2.68 11.11
N ALA A 120 -11.60 -1.83 11.34
CA ALA A 120 -10.28 -1.99 10.76
C ALA A 120 -9.66 -3.35 11.14
N GLY A 121 -9.81 -3.78 12.40
CA GLY A 121 -9.36 -5.09 12.86
C GLY A 121 -10.06 -6.26 12.15
N ARG A 122 -11.38 -6.18 11.97
CA ARG A 122 -12.16 -7.19 11.21
C ARG A 122 -11.72 -7.27 9.75
N ILE A 123 -11.50 -6.12 9.10
CA ILE A 123 -11.00 -6.06 7.73
C ILE A 123 -9.61 -6.69 7.64
N LEU A 124 -8.70 -6.34 8.55
CA LEU A 124 -7.35 -6.89 8.58
C LEU A 124 -7.36 -8.41 8.79
N GLN A 125 -8.26 -8.92 9.64
CA GLN A 125 -8.46 -10.36 9.85
C GLN A 125 -8.86 -11.08 8.55
N LYS A 126 -9.75 -10.48 7.74
CA LYS A 126 -10.10 -11.01 6.42
C LYS A 126 -8.88 -11.04 5.51
N ILE A 127 -8.10 -9.97 5.43
CA ILE A 127 -6.87 -9.90 4.62
C ILE A 127 -5.88 -11.02 5.03
N HIS A 128 -5.71 -11.25 6.33
CA HIS A 128 -4.87 -12.31 6.88
C HIS A 128 -5.36 -13.74 6.60
N SER A 129 -6.55 -13.92 6.01
CA SER A 129 -7.01 -15.23 5.55
C SER A 129 -6.30 -15.72 4.28
N ILE A 130 -5.64 -14.82 3.54
CA ILE A 130 -4.84 -15.19 2.37
C ILE A 130 -3.56 -15.89 2.87
N PRO A 131 -3.32 -17.16 2.51
CA PRO A 131 -2.16 -17.89 2.97
C PRO A 131 -0.87 -17.32 2.37
N ALA A 132 0.24 -17.49 3.08
CA ALA A 132 1.55 -17.25 2.49
C ALA A 132 1.81 -18.25 1.33
N PRO A 133 2.56 -17.87 0.28
CA PRO A 133 2.96 -18.80 -0.77
C PRO A 133 3.74 -20.00 -0.22
N ASP A 134 3.60 -21.18 -0.82
CA ASP A 134 4.30 -22.39 -0.35
C ASP A 134 5.83 -22.26 -0.37
N ILE A 135 6.36 -21.45 -1.28
CA ILE A 135 7.79 -21.16 -1.40
C ILE A 135 8.27 -20.05 -0.44
N GLN A 136 7.38 -19.51 0.40
CA GLN A 136 7.72 -18.44 1.34
C GLN A 136 8.66 -18.97 2.41
N GLU A 137 9.82 -18.33 2.53
CA GLU A 137 10.76 -18.61 3.61
C GLU A 137 10.10 -18.44 4.99
N ASP A 138 10.52 -19.28 5.94
CA ASP A 138 10.08 -19.26 7.32
C ASP A 138 10.05 -17.85 7.92
N TRP A 139 8.96 -17.55 8.63
CA TRP A 139 8.73 -16.29 9.31
C TRP A 139 9.87 -15.93 10.25
N GLU A 140 10.33 -16.89 11.04
CA GLU A 140 11.40 -16.69 12.02
C GLU A 140 12.63 -16.12 11.32
N ILE A 141 13.08 -16.76 10.24
CA ILE A 141 14.30 -16.37 9.53
C ILE A 141 14.14 -14.97 8.93
N ARG A 142 13.06 -14.73 8.16
CA ARG A 142 12.87 -13.44 7.47
C ARG A 142 12.62 -12.29 8.43
N PHE A 143 11.87 -12.53 9.50
CA PHE A 143 11.58 -11.51 10.50
C PHE A 143 12.80 -11.18 11.34
N ASN A 144 13.61 -12.16 11.74
CA ASN A 144 14.87 -11.92 12.43
C ASN A 144 15.83 -11.08 11.58
N ARG A 145 15.97 -11.34 10.27
CA ARG A 145 16.76 -10.47 9.39
C ARG A 145 16.23 -9.04 9.30
N LYS A 146 14.89 -8.87 9.23
CA LYS A 146 14.26 -7.53 9.27
C LYS A 146 14.56 -6.83 10.59
N MET A 147 14.52 -7.56 11.69
CA MET A 147 14.76 -7.07 13.04
C MET A 147 16.22 -6.65 13.24
N ASP A 148 17.18 -7.46 12.81
CA ASP A 148 18.61 -7.14 12.88
C ASP A 148 18.92 -5.86 12.13
N ARG A 149 18.35 -5.69 10.93
CA ARG A 149 18.45 -4.43 10.17
C ARG A 149 17.88 -3.24 10.95
N LYS A 150 16.73 -3.40 11.62
CA LYS A 150 16.10 -2.32 12.39
C LYS A 150 16.88 -1.98 13.65
N ILE A 151 17.42 -2.98 14.35
CA ILE A 151 18.32 -2.78 15.49
C ILE A 151 19.57 -2.04 15.03
N GLN A 152 20.21 -2.45 13.92
CA GLN A 152 21.38 -1.75 13.38
C GLN A 152 21.05 -0.29 13.01
N MET A 153 19.94 -0.05 12.29
CA MET A 153 19.48 1.31 11.98
C MET A 153 19.28 2.17 13.24
N TYR A 154 18.74 1.57 14.30
CA TYR A 154 18.60 2.26 15.58
C TYR A 154 19.97 2.53 16.22
N THR A 155 20.86 1.54 16.27
CA THR A 155 22.23 1.64 16.81
C THR A 155 23.05 2.72 16.11
N ASP A 156 22.93 2.84 14.80
CA ASP A 156 23.64 3.85 14.00
C ASP A 156 22.98 5.25 14.09
N CYS A 157 21.72 5.32 14.54
CA CYS A 157 21.02 6.59 14.69
C CYS A 157 21.57 7.36 15.92
N PRO A 158 22.00 8.64 15.76
CA PRO A 158 22.46 9.45 16.89
C PRO A 158 21.33 9.84 17.85
N ILE A 159 20.08 9.81 17.39
CA ILE A 159 18.90 10.09 18.20
C ILE A 159 18.52 8.79 18.93
N LYS A 160 18.69 8.80 20.26
CA LYS A 160 18.38 7.65 21.11
C LYS A 160 17.16 7.92 21.98
N TYR A 161 16.43 6.84 22.25
CA TYR A 161 15.42 6.83 23.29
C TYR A 161 16.09 6.51 24.63
N GLU A 162 15.65 7.17 25.70
CA GLU A 162 16.16 6.89 27.04
C GLU A 162 15.87 5.42 27.41
N LYS A 163 16.90 4.66 27.81
CA LYS A 163 16.81 3.21 28.07
C LYS A 163 16.38 2.38 26.85
N GLY A 164 16.66 2.85 25.64
CA GLY A 164 16.38 2.13 24.40
C GLY A 164 16.95 0.70 24.34
N GLU A 165 18.08 0.45 24.98
CA GLU A 165 18.71 -0.87 25.04
C GLU A 165 17.79 -1.94 25.65
N ALA A 166 16.97 -1.57 26.64
CA ALA A 166 16.04 -2.50 27.27
C ALA A 166 15.04 -3.11 26.27
N PHE A 167 14.66 -2.36 25.22
CA PHE A 167 13.82 -2.89 24.15
C PHE A 167 14.57 -3.90 23.29
N ILE A 168 15.85 -3.66 23.01
CA ILE A 168 16.70 -4.55 22.22
C ILE A 168 16.94 -5.86 22.99
N GLU A 169 17.29 -5.76 24.27
CA GLU A 169 17.44 -6.91 25.17
C GLU A 169 16.16 -7.75 25.23
N TYR A 170 15.01 -7.10 25.43
CA TYR A 170 13.72 -7.79 25.47
C TYR A 170 13.41 -8.50 24.14
N ILE A 171 13.62 -7.83 23.01
CA ILE A 171 13.45 -8.43 21.68
C ILE A 171 14.35 -9.66 21.52
N ASN A 172 15.63 -9.54 21.85
CA ASN A 172 16.61 -10.62 21.69
C ASN A 172 16.29 -11.83 22.58
N ALA A 173 15.85 -11.59 23.82
CA ALA A 173 15.43 -12.65 24.74
C ALA A 173 14.20 -13.42 24.23
N ASN A 174 13.35 -12.79 23.42
CA ASN A 174 12.04 -13.32 23.01
C ASN A 174 11.96 -13.76 21.53
N ARG A 175 13.07 -13.80 20.79
CA ARG A 175 13.09 -14.21 19.36
C ARG A 175 12.47 -15.58 19.11
N HIS A 176 12.61 -16.48 20.07
CA HIS A 176 12.05 -17.83 20.04
C HIS A 176 10.51 -17.86 19.92
N LEU A 177 9.81 -16.76 20.22
CA LEU A 177 8.36 -16.65 20.05
C LEU A 177 7.92 -16.54 18.57
N LEU A 178 8.88 -16.45 17.65
CA LEU A 178 8.63 -16.45 16.20
C LEU A 178 8.62 -17.86 15.60
N ASN A 179 9.10 -18.86 16.34
CA ASN A 179 9.25 -20.22 15.86
C ASN A 179 7.88 -20.79 15.47
N ASN A 180 7.80 -21.39 14.28
CA ASN A 180 6.59 -22.03 13.74
C ASN A 180 5.34 -21.12 13.73
N ARG A 181 5.51 -19.80 13.66
CA ARG A 181 4.37 -18.88 13.57
C ARG A 181 3.66 -19.04 12.22
N PRO A 182 2.31 -19.06 12.21
CA PRO A 182 1.56 -19.13 10.97
C PRO A 182 1.84 -17.91 10.10
N GLN A 183 1.89 -18.14 8.79
CA GLN A 183 2.23 -17.12 7.80
C GLN A 183 1.04 -16.86 6.89
N CYS A 184 0.72 -15.59 6.72
CA CYS A 184 -0.33 -15.11 5.84
C CYS A 184 0.17 -13.89 5.07
N TYR A 185 -0.65 -13.41 4.13
CA TYR A 185 -0.47 -12.10 3.55
C TYR A 185 -0.63 -11.02 4.62
N GLN A 186 0.40 -10.20 4.80
CA GLN A 186 0.40 -9.08 5.75
C GLN A 186 0.43 -7.77 4.97
N HIS A 187 -0.55 -6.89 5.24
CA HIS A 187 -0.59 -5.55 4.67
C HIS A 187 0.02 -4.55 5.68
N GLY A 188 1.33 -4.29 5.56
CA GLY A 188 2.08 -3.38 6.44
C GLY A 188 3.60 -3.43 6.30
#